data_AF-A0A434WCE4-F1
#
_entry.id   AF-A0A434WCE4-F1
#
_cell.length_a   1.000
_cell.length_b   1.000
_cell.length_c   1.000
_cell.angle_alpha   90.00
_cell.angle_beta   90.00
_cell.angle_gamma   90.00
#
_symmetry.space_group_name_H-M   'P 1'
#
loop_
_entity.id
_entity.type
_entity.pdbx_description
1 polymer ?
#
loop_
_entity_poly.entity_id
_entity_poly.type
_entity_poly.pdbx_seq_one_letter_code
_entity_poly.pdbx_strand_id
1 'polypeptide(L)'
;MSNVASFDEFDTDLEIDAHSRGLPRIILEGATDVWLFRDIWFTNYLAKFEFVPASRLADGDGCTAVPAAVQKSWEEEIPAFGILDRDVYFRRKVWDALYEPEEMRFRTFEADGNLFVSELWEIEAHLILPELLTPWVIGCSRDPIRFGHLAGDALQRALAQCDILFEAAPYLAAMHSDGRAATGSFGELPLEEVREICASRLLDLSAEANEQARLVANFVVHVRAGAPDEPAARLRYYLKFIDTKRLLDRLRNALRLTTHHNSHQMLAGFMRQGATEPEELKRHLTHLIERVGSA
;
A
#
# COMPACT_ATOMS: atom_id res chain seq x y z
N MET A 1 -6.26 -33.54 18.73
CA MET A 1 -4.80 -33.78 18.84
C MET A 1 -4.20 -32.48 19.35
N SER A 2 -3.30 -32.50 20.34
CA SER A 2 -2.78 -31.25 20.92
C SER A 2 -1.84 -30.56 19.92
N ASN A 3 -2.29 -29.45 19.34
CA ASN A 3 -1.44 -28.51 18.62
C ASN A 3 -0.44 -27.93 19.63
N VAL A 4 0.78 -28.44 19.61
CA VAL A 4 1.91 -27.78 20.27
C VAL A 4 2.76 -27.23 19.14
N ALA A 5 2.43 -26.03 18.69
CA ALA A 5 3.36 -25.22 17.91
C ALA A 5 4.62 -25.00 18.77
N SER A 6 5.80 -25.07 18.16
CA SER A 6 7.05 -24.84 18.89
C SER A 6 7.11 -23.37 19.30
N PHE A 7 7.56 -23.06 20.51
CA PHE A 7 7.75 -21.68 20.96
C PHE A 7 8.74 -20.90 20.08
N ASP A 8 9.59 -21.60 19.32
CA ASP A 8 10.54 -21.01 18.37
C ASP A 8 9.88 -20.45 17.09
N GLU A 9 8.58 -20.68 16.87
CA GLU A 9 7.84 -20.21 15.68
C GLU A 9 7.22 -18.82 15.85
N PHE A 10 7.31 -18.24 17.06
CA PHE A 10 6.69 -16.96 17.40
C PHE A 10 7.76 -15.91 17.73
N ASP A 11 7.58 -14.69 17.24
CA ASP A 11 8.54 -13.61 17.47
C ASP A 11 8.29 -12.88 18.80
N THR A 12 7.11 -13.07 19.42
CA THR A 12 6.74 -12.40 20.68
C THR A 12 5.82 -13.23 21.57
N ASP A 13 5.89 -12.99 22.89
CA ASP A 13 4.97 -13.57 23.89
C ASP A 13 3.49 -13.24 23.61
N LEU A 14 3.22 -12.10 22.96
CA LEU A 14 1.87 -11.69 22.58
C LEU A 14 1.29 -12.55 21.45
N GLU A 15 2.12 -12.98 20.51
CA GLU A 15 1.71 -13.91 19.44
C GLU A 15 1.42 -15.30 20.03
N ILE A 16 2.24 -15.74 20.98
CA ILE A 16 2.01 -16.99 21.72
C ILE A 16 0.68 -16.91 22.50
N ASP A 17 0.40 -15.81 23.21
CA ASP A 17 -0.86 -15.61 23.94
C ASP A 17 -2.05 -15.63 22.97
N ALA A 18 -1.99 -14.84 21.90
CA ALA A 18 -3.05 -14.77 20.89
C ALA A 18 -3.34 -16.14 20.25
N HIS A 19 -2.30 -16.88 19.87
CA HIS A 19 -2.41 -18.21 19.31
C HIS A 19 -3.00 -19.20 20.34
N SER A 20 -2.52 -19.16 21.59
CA SER A 20 -3.03 -20.02 22.66
C SER A 20 -4.51 -19.75 23.01
N ARG A 21 -4.97 -18.52 22.78
CA ARG A 21 -6.35 -18.08 23.00
C ARG A 21 -7.26 -18.33 21.80
N GLY A 22 -6.71 -18.79 20.67
CA GLY A 22 -7.47 -19.04 19.44
C GLY A 22 -8.09 -17.77 18.86
N LEU A 23 -7.42 -16.62 18.98
CA LEU A 23 -7.91 -15.38 18.39
C LEU A 23 -7.99 -15.50 16.85
N PRO A 24 -8.98 -14.88 16.20
CA PRO A 24 -9.02 -14.81 14.74
C PRO A 24 -7.77 -14.12 14.20
N ARG A 25 -7.26 -14.62 13.08
CA ARG A 25 -6.06 -14.09 12.42
C ARG A 25 -6.40 -13.03 11.38
N ILE A 26 -5.64 -11.95 11.39
CA ILE A 26 -5.56 -10.97 10.29
C ILE A 26 -4.22 -11.19 9.61
N ILE A 27 -4.29 -11.69 8.37
CA ILE A 27 -3.14 -12.09 7.58
C ILE A 27 -2.78 -10.96 6.61
N LEU A 28 -1.52 -10.55 6.66
CA LEU A 28 -0.95 -9.41 5.92
C LEU A 28 0.19 -9.88 5.02
N GLU A 29 0.51 -9.13 3.96
CA GLU A 29 1.53 -9.54 2.98
C GLU A 29 2.93 -9.65 3.62
N GLY A 30 3.35 -8.62 4.37
CA GLY A 30 4.70 -8.54 4.90
C GLY A 30 4.81 -8.18 6.39
N ALA A 31 6.04 -8.30 6.91
CA ALA A 31 6.37 -7.93 8.29
C ALA A 31 6.19 -6.43 8.56
N THR A 32 6.38 -5.57 7.55
CA THR A 32 6.15 -4.12 7.67
C THR A 32 4.68 -3.83 7.96
N ASP A 33 3.76 -4.49 7.26
CA ASP A 33 2.32 -4.31 7.46
C ASP A 33 1.91 -4.80 8.84
N VAL A 34 2.41 -5.97 9.24
CA VAL A 34 2.16 -6.52 10.59
C VAL A 34 2.65 -5.54 11.66
N TRP A 35 3.84 -4.98 11.51
CA TRP A 35 4.34 -3.96 12.43
C TRP A 35 3.45 -2.72 12.47
N LEU A 36 2.98 -2.23 11.31
CA LEU A 36 2.06 -1.10 11.24
C LEU A 36 0.73 -1.40 11.96
N PHE A 37 0.13 -2.55 11.72
CA PHE A 37 -1.13 -2.95 12.35
C PHE A 37 -0.96 -3.18 13.87
N ARG A 38 0.01 -4.03 14.24
CA ARG A 38 0.20 -4.51 15.61
C ARG A 38 0.73 -3.44 16.54
N ASP A 39 1.74 -2.69 16.10
CA ASP A 39 2.54 -1.84 16.99
C ASP A 39 2.23 -0.35 16.86
N ILE A 40 1.54 0.06 15.78
CA ILE A 40 1.25 1.48 15.47
C ILE A 40 -0.26 1.75 15.47
N TRP A 41 -1.02 1.17 14.54
CA TRP A 41 -2.39 1.59 14.26
C TRP A 41 -3.44 0.92 15.13
N PHE A 42 -3.32 -0.36 15.44
CA PHE A 42 -4.41 -1.14 16.03
C PHE A 42 -4.00 -1.90 17.29
N THR A 43 -3.16 -1.27 18.12
CA THR A 43 -2.69 -1.82 19.42
C THR A 43 -3.85 -2.18 20.37
N ASN A 44 -5.01 -1.50 20.25
CA ASN A 44 -6.24 -1.78 20.99
C ASN A 44 -7.01 -3.01 20.48
N TYR A 45 -6.65 -3.57 19.32
CA TYR A 45 -7.24 -4.78 18.74
C TYR A 45 -6.48 -6.06 19.07
N LEU A 46 -5.35 -5.99 19.77
CA LEU A 46 -4.51 -7.17 20.11
C LEU A 46 -5.22 -8.18 21.02
N ALA A 47 -6.24 -7.77 21.77
CA ALA A 47 -7.08 -8.69 22.55
C ALA A 47 -8.17 -9.39 21.71
N LYS A 48 -8.31 -9.02 20.43
CA LYS A 48 -9.37 -9.48 19.53
C LYS A 48 -8.84 -10.20 18.29
N PHE A 49 -7.62 -9.88 17.86
CA PHE A 49 -7.01 -10.44 16.66
C PHE A 49 -5.55 -10.80 16.89
N GLU A 50 -5.11 -11.84 16.19
CA GLU A 50 -3.70 -12.14 15.95
C GLU A 50 -3.30 -11.54 14.59
N PHE A 51 -2.31 -10.65 14.53
CA PHE A 51 -1.78 -10.12 13.26
C PHE A 51 -0.58 -10.95 12.81
N VAL A 52 -0.66 -11.54 11.61
CA VAL A 52 0.33 -12.54 11.15
C VAL A 52 0.78 -12.23 9.71
N PRO A 53 2.09 -12.30 9.40
CA PRO A 53 2.54 -12.20 8.02
C PRO A 53 2.27 -13.51 7.27
N ALA A 54 1.85 -13.43 6.01
CA ALA A 54 1.49 -14.60 5.21
C ALA A 54 2.60 -15.65 5.11
N SER A 55 3.87 -15.20 5.06
CA SER A 55 5.06 -16.05 4.96
C SER A 55 5.27 -17.00 6.15
N ARG A 56 4.64 -16.77 7.30
CA ARG A 56 4.68 -17.72 8.42
C ARG A 56 3.77 -18.93 8.22
N LEU A 57 2.71 -18.77 7.42
CA LEU A 57 1.68 -19.79 7.25
C LEU A 57 1.84 -20.50 5.92
N ALA A 58 2.09 -19.79 4.83
CA ALA A 58 2.16 -20.39 3.50
C ALA A 58 3.48 -20.07 2.79
N ASP A 59 3.99 -21.05 2.06
CA ASP A 59 5.07 -20.85 1.09
C ASP A 59 4.53 -20.06 -0.11
N GLY A 60 5.10 -18.87 -0.36
CA GLY A 60 4.72 -18.02 -1.48
C GLY A 60 5.15 -16.57 -1.25
N ASP A 61 5.30 -15.82 -2.35
CA ASP A 61 5.65 -14.40 -2.31
C ASP A 61 4.53 -13.53 -2.91
N GLY A 62 4.27 -12.40 -2.26
CA GLY A 62 3.36 -11.37 -2.75
C GLY A 62 1.88 -11.79 -2.78
N CYS A 63 1.20 -11.44 -3.87
CA CYS A 63 -0.27 -11.45 -3.96
C CYS A 63 -0.98 -12.82 -3.90
N THR A 64 -0.24 -13.93 -3.86
CA THR A 64 -0.80 -15.29 -3.68
C THR A 64 -0.56 -15.85 -2.28
N ALA A 65 0.35 -15.26 -1.50
CA ALA A 65 0.70 -15.76 -0.17
C ALA A 65 -0.45 -15.58 0.82
N VAL A 66 -1.09 -14.41 0.82
CA VAL A 66 -2.19 -14.09 1.74
C VAL A 66 -3.40 -15.03 1.55
N PRO A 67 -3.95 -15.26 0.33
CA PRO A 67 -5.04 -16.22 0.14
C PRO A 67 -4.69 -17.64 0.59
N ALA A 68 -3.49 -18.12 0.29
CA ALA A 68 -3.04 -19.44 0.69
C ALA A 68 -2.91 -19.56 2.23
N ALA A 69 -2.38 -18.53 2.88
CA ALA A 69 -2.26 -18.46 4.33
C ALA A 69 -3.63 -18.41 5.03
N VAL A 70 -4.60 -17.68 4.47
CA VAL A 70 -5.99 -17.67 4.95
C VAL A 70 -6.59 -19.06 4.86
N GLN A 71 -6.47 -19.72 3.70
CA GLN A 71 -6.97 -21.08 3.52
C GLN A 71 -6.37 -22.04 4.55
N LYS A 72 -5.03 -22.03 4.70
CA LYS A 72 -4.34 -22.90 5.66
C LYS A 72 -4.82 -22.66 7.09
N SER A 73 -5.02 -21.42 7.50
CA SER A 73 -5.51 -21.13 8.84
C SER A 73 -6.92 -21.69 9.09
N TRP A 74 -7.80 -21.64 8.08
CA TRP A 74 -9.11 -22.27 8.16
C TRP A 74 -9.03 -23.80 8.18
N GLU A 75 -8.07 -24.41 7.48
CA GLU A 75 -7.77 -25.84 7.57
C GLU A 75 -7.28 -26.25 8.98
N GLU A 76 -6.62 -25.33 9.68
CA GLU A 76 -6.21 -25.46 11.10
C GLU A 76 -7.34 -25.09 12.10
N GLU A 77 -8.56 -24.86 11.62
CA GLU A 77 -9.73 -24.46 12.42
C GLU A 77 -9.58 -23.12 13.16
N ILE A 78 -8.68 -22.25 12.69
CA ILE A 78 -8.48 -20.89 13.23
C ILE A 78 -9.10 -19.88 12.24
N PRO A 79 -10.17 -19.14 12.62
CA PRO A 79 -10.78 -18.15 11.75
C PRO A 79 -9.76 -17.13 11.25
N ALA A 80 -9.70 -16.91 9.94
CA ALA A 80 -8.71 -16.02 9.35
C ALA A 80 -9.26 -15.15 8.23
N PHE A 81 -8.71 -13.95 8.13
CA PHE A 81 -9.04 -12.96 7.11
C PHE A 81 -7.76 -12.35 6.56
N GLY A 82 -7.70 -12.17 5.25
CA GLY A 82 -6.55 -11.59 4.56
C GLY A 82 -6.81 -10.14 4.17
N ILE A 83 -5.79 -9.30 4.26
CA ILE A 83 -5.78 -7.96 3.68
C ILE A 83 -4.68 -7.91 2.62
N LEU A 84 -5.04 -7.47 1.41
CA LEU A 84 -4.19 -7.39 0.23
C LEU A 84 -4.00 -5.93 -0.18
N ASP A 85 -2.83 -5.62 -0.75
CA ASP A 85 -2.62 -4.37 -1.48
C ASP A 85 -3.46 -4.33 -2.76
N ARG A 86 -3.88 -3.13 -3.19
CA ARG A 86 -4.60 -2.95 -4.45
C ARG A 86 -3.76 -3.28 -5.68
N ASP A 87 -2.43 -3.24 -5.54
CA ASP A 87 -1.47 -3.63 -6.57
C ASP A 87 -1.67 -5.08 -7.07
N VAL A 88 -2.43 -5.93 -6.34
CA VAL A 88 -2.85 -7.25 -6.79
C VAL A 88 -3.56 -7.20 -8.14
N TYR A 89 -4.36 -6.16 -8.38
CA TYR A 89 -5.05 -5.96 -9.65
C TYR A 89 -4.07 -5.58 -10.78
N PHE A 90 -2.99 -4.85 -10.46
CA PHE A 90 -1.91 -4.59 -11.41
C PHE A 90 -1.23 -5.90 -11.81
N ARG A 91 -0.87 -6.73 -10.83
CA ARG A 91 -0.23 -8.04 -11.09
C ARG A 91 -1.10 -8.94 -11.96
N ARG A 92 -2.41 -8.96 -11.70
CA ARG A 92 -3.40 -9.74 -12.45
C ARG A 92 -3.87 -9.09 -13.77
N LYS A 93 -3.39 -7.87 -14.10
CA LYS A 93 -3.80 -7.08 -15.26
C LYS A 93 -5.31 -6.78 -15.30
N VAL A 94 -5.94 -6.62 -14.13
CA VAL A 94 -7.37 -6.28 -13.96
C VAL A 94 -7.49 -4.76 -13.80
N TRP A 95 -7.35 -4.05 -14.92
CA TRP A 95 -7.17 -2.59 -14.93
C TRP A 95 -8.42 -1.81 -14.51
N ASP A 96 -9.59 -2.35 -14.83
CA ASP A 96 -10.89 -1.79 -14.43
C ASP A 96 -11.03 -1.74 -12.90
N ALA A 97 -10.70 -2.83 -12.20
CA ALA A 97 -10.67 -2.84 -10.74
C ALA A 97 -9.54 -1.95 -10.18
N LEU A 98 -8.34 -2.02 -10.77
CA LEU A 98 -7.20 -1.23 -10.32
C LEU A 98 -7.47 0.28 -10.37
N TYR A 99 -8.15 0.77 -11.41
CA TYR A 99 -8.43 2.19 -11.63
C TYR A 99 -9.87 2.61 -11.29
N GLU A 100 -10.59 1.79 -10.52
CA GLU A 100 -11.93 2.11 -10.02
C GLU A 100 -11.92 3.26 -8.99
N PRO A 101 -12.49 4.45 -9.28
CA PRO A 101 -12.49 5.55 -8.33
C PRO A 101 -13.61 5.51 -7.30
N GLU A 102 -14.72 4.83 -7.59
CA GLU A 102 -15.87 4.78 -6.71
C GLU A 102 -15.72 3.66 -5.68
N GLU A 103 -15.60 4.01 -4.39
CA GLU A 103 -15.43 3.06 -3.28
C GLU A 103 -16.48 1.94 -3.27
N MET A 104 -17.75 2.28 -3.49
CA MET A 104 -18.84 1.29 -3.51
C MET A 104 -18.71 0.30 -4.66
N ARG A 105 -18.27 0.78 -5.84
CA ARG A 105 -18.06 -0.09 -7.01
C ARG A 105 -16.78 -0.89 -6.86
N PHE A 106 -15.73 -0.32 -6.27
CA PHE A 106 -14.47 -1.00 -5.95
C PHE A 106 -14.70 -2.25 -5.10
N ARG A 107 -15.53 -2.12 -4.04
CA ARG A 107 -15.87 -3.25 -3.17
C ARG A 107 -16.61 -4.39 -3.87
N THR A 108 -17.22 -4.17 -5.04
CA THR A 108 -17.85 -5.27 -5.80
C THR A 108 -16.83 -6.22 -6.42
N PHE A 109 -15.57 -5.80 -6.55
CA PHE A 109 -14.46 -6.67 -6.97
C PHE A 109 -13.91 -7.54 -5.82
N GLU A 110 -14.33 -7.29 -4.57
CA GLU A 110 -13.97 -8.05 -3.37
C GLU A 110 -14.91 -9.27 -3.23
N ALA A 111 -14.79 -10.25 -4.13
CA ALA A 111 -15.71 -11.39 -4.19
C ALA A 111 -15.37 -12.56 -3.25
N ASP A 112 -14.31 -12.49 -2.45
CA ASP A 112 -13.95 -13.52 -1.49
C ASP A 112 -14.18 -13.01 -0.06
N GLY A 113 -15.17 -13.58 0.62
CA GLY A 113 -15.64 -13.08 1.91
C GLY A 113 -14.57 -13.07 3.02
N ASN A 114 -13.44 -13.76 2.84
CA ASN A 114 -12.33 -13.76 3.79
C ASN A 114 -11.13 -12.93 3.33
N LEU A 115 -11.18 -12.33 2.14
CA LEU A 115 -10.12 -11.47 1.61
C LEU A 115 -10.65 -10.06 1.38
N PHE A 116 -9.88 -9.10 1.86
CA PHE A 116 -10.11 -7.69 1.65
C PHE A 116 -8.96 -7.11 0.82
N VAL A 117 -9.26 -6.25 -0.15
CA VAL A 117 -8.24 -5.54 -0.92
C VAL A 117 -8.30 -4.08 -0.53
N SER A 118 -7.17 -3.48 -0.15
CA SER A 118 -7.14 -2.08 0.26
C SER A 118 -7.59 -1.14 -0.86
N GLU A 119 -8.23 -0.03 -0.51
CA GLU A 119 -8.60 1.02 -1.45
C GLU A 119 -7.38 1.79 -1.96
N LEU A 120 -6.29 1.81 -1.19
CA LEU A 120 -5.03 2.46 -1.57
C LEU A 120 -4.11 1.47 -2.30
N TRP A 121 -3.21 2.00 -3.13
CA TRP A 121 -2.32 1.17 -3.95
C TRP A 121 -1.56 0.10 -3.14
N GLU A 122 -1.02 0.52 -2.01
CA GLU A 122 -0.29 -0.26 -1.01
C GLU A 122 -0.74 0.18 0.38
N ILE A 123 -0.73 -0.69 1.38
CA ILE A 123 -1.08 -0.36 2.77
C ILE A 123 -0.24 0.83 3.28
N GLU A 124 1.04 0.92 2.91
CA GLU A 124 1.91 2.02 3.33
C GLU A 124 1.49 3.38 2.77
N ALA A 125 0.59 3.44 1.78
CA ALA A 125 0.02 4.69 1.29
C ALA A 125 -0.74 5.44 2.37
N HIS A 126 -1.28 4.73 3.38
CA HIS A 126 -1.92 5.33 4.56
C HIS A 126 -0.96 6.18 5.40
N LEU A 127 0.37 6.03 5.21
CA LEU A 127 1.39 6.86 5.87
C LEU A 127 1.59 8.22 5.19
N ILE A 128 1.20 8.37 3.91
CA ILE A 128 1.40 9.59 3.13
C ILE A 128 0.19 10.51 3.28
N LEU A 129 -0.01 11.04 4.48
CA LEU A 129 -1.11 11.97 4.77
C LEU A 129 -0.68 13.43 4.52
N PRO A 130 -1.54 14.28 3.91
CA PRO A 130 -1.24 15.69 3.68
C PRO A 130 -0.72 16.42 4.93
N GLU A 131 -1.36 16.20 6.08
CA GLU A 131 -1.00 16.77 7.38
C GLU A 131 0.35 16.30 7.93
N LEU A 132 0.86 15.15 7.46
CA LEU A 132 2.14 14.60 7.91
C LEU A 132 3.31 15.01 7.03
N LEU A 133 3.06 15.52 5.81
CA LEU A 133 4.13 15.93 4.90
C LEU A 133 5.01 17.03 5.47
N THR A 134 4.43 18.05 6.10
CA THR A 134 5.19 19.15 6.70
C THR A 134 6.06 18.68 7.88
N PRO A 135 5.51 18.00 8.91
CA PRO A 135 6.32 17.39 9.97
C PRO A 135 7.39 16.45 9.46
N TRP A 136 7.09 15.68 8.40
CA TRP A 136 8.05 14.75 7.80
C TRP A 136 9.23 15.46 7.16
N VAL A 137 9.00 16.53 6.39
CA VAL A 137 10.09 17.34 5.84
C VAL A 137 10.91 17.99 6.95
N ILE A 138 10.27 18.56 7.98
CA ILE A 138 10.98 19.20 9.08
C ILE A 138 11.84 18.19 9.85
N GLY A 139 11.27 17.04 10.21
CA GLY A 139 11.93 16.00 11.00
C GLY A 139 13.02 15.24 10.25
N CYS A 140 12.97 15.20 8.92
CA CYS A 140 13.89 14.43 8.09
C CYS A 140 14.73 15.29 7.12
N SER A 141 14.70 16.62 7.22
CA SER A 141 15.48 17.49 6.32
C SER A 141 16.98 17.32 6.56
N ARG A 142 17.74 17.25 5.46
CA ARG A 142 19.22 17.25 5.48
C ARG A 142 19.80 18.56 6.01
N ASP A 143 19.07 19.66 5.86
CA ASP A 143 19.44 21.00 6.33
C ASP A 143 18.15 21.82 6.53
N PRO A 144 17.56 21.78 7.74
CA PRO A 144 16.28 22.44 8.02
C PRO A 144 16.31 23.96 7.79
N ILE A 145 17.47 24.60 7.97
CA ILE A 145 17.63 26.06 7.79
C ILE A 145 17.57 26.41 6.30
N ARG A 146 18.29 25.67 5.47
CA ARG A 146 18.35 25.92 4.02
C ARG A 146 17.09 25.45 3.29
N PHE A 147 16.49 24.36 3.73
CA PHE A 147 15.39 23.69 3.02
C PHE A 147 14.03 23.84 3.70
N GLY A 148 13.89 24.72 4.71
CA GLY A 148 12.61 24.93 5.41
C GLY A 148 11.44 25.31 4.49
N HIS A 149 11.71 25.98 3.35
CA HIS A 149 10.70 26.27 2.34
C HIS A 149 10.07 25.01 1.72
N LEU A 150 10.81 23.88 1.67
CA LEU A 150 10.28 22.60 1.16
C LEU A 150 9.14 22.07 2.03
N ALA A 151 9.11 22.43 3.32
CA ALA A 151 8.04 22.01 4.21
C ALA A 151 6.71 22.71 3.84
N GLY A 152 6.76 24.00 3.50
CA GLY A 152 5.57 24.75 3.05
C GLY A 152 5.02 24.28 1.70
N ASP A 153 5.89 23.80 0.82
CA ASP A 153 5.52 23.30 -0.51
C ASP A 153 5.32 21.78 -0.58
N ALA A 154 5.43 21.06 0.55
CA ALA A 154 5.57 19.60 0.55
C ALA A 154 4.40 18.90 -0.16
N LEU A 155 3.17 19.37 0.05
CA LEU A 155 1.97 18.86 -0.60
C LEU A 155 2.00 19.07 -2.12
N GLN A 156 2.35 20.27 -2.58
CA GLN A 156 2.42 20.56 -4.01
C GLN A 156 3.53 19.75 -4.69
N ARG A 157 4.66 19.56 -4.01
CA ARG A 157 5.75 18.71 -4.49
C ARG A 157 5.33 17.25 -4.57
N ALA A 158 4.54 16.77 -3.61
CA ALA A 158 4.00 15.42 -3.64
C ALA A 158 3.04 15.22 -4.82
N LEU A 159 2.11 16.15 -5.03
CA LEU A 159 1.22 16.12 -6.20
C LEU A 159 2.00 16.14 -7.52
N ALA A 160 3.06 16.94 -7.63
CA ALA A 160 3.92 16.94 -8.81
C ALA A 160 4.63 15.58 -9.03
N GLN A 161 5.01 14.87 -7.96
CA GLN A 161 5.54 13.50 -8.11
C GLN A 161 4.46 12.51 -8.52
N CYS A 162 3.22 12.69 -8.04
CA CYS A 162 2.08 11.89 -8.47
C CYS A 162 1.82 12.05 -9.98
N ASP A 163 1.84 13.28 -10.50
CA ASP A 163 1.67 13.54 -11.93
C ASP A 163 2.72 12.82 -12.78
N ILE A 164 3.98 12.82 -12.35
CA ILE A 164 5.06 12.10 -13.05
C ILE A 164 4.80 10.58 -13.07
N LEU A 165 4.30 10.02 -11.98
CA LEU A 165 4.00 8.58 -11.91
C LEU A 165 2.78 8.20 -12.74
N PHE A 166 1.77 9.06 -12.84
CA PHE A 166 0.66 8.85 -13.78
C PHE A 166 1.12 8.81 -15.23
N GLU A 167 2.09 9.64 -15.58
CA GLU A 167 2.63 9.71 -16.94
C GLU A 167 3.51 8.50 -17.26
N ALA A 168 4.14 7.91 -16.24
CA ALA A 168 4.86 6.66 -16.34
C ALA A 168 3.98 5.40 -16.31
N ALA A 169 2.77 5.46 -15.72
CA ALA A 169 1.91 4.30 -15.49
C ALA A 169 1.61 3.46 -16.75
N PRO A 170 1.29 4.06 -17.94
CA PRO A 170 1.13 3.30 -19.19
C PRO A 170 2.36 2.46 -19.55
N TYR A 171 3.55 3.04 -19.39
CA TYR A 171 4.80 2.33 -19.65
C TYR A 171 5.05 1.20 -18.65
N LEU A 172 4.75 1.42 -17.35
CA LEU A 172 4.88 0.39 -16.33
C LEU A 172 3.97 -0.81 -16.61
N ALA A 173 2.72 -0.55 -17.03
CA ALA A 173 1.77 -1.59 -17.40
C ALA A 173 2.23 -2.39 -18.64
N ALA A 174 2.79 -1.70 -19.64
CA ALA A 174 3.36 -2.36 -20.82
C ALA A 174 4.54 -3.25 -20.45
N MET A 175 5.48 -2.76 -19.65
CA MET A 175 6.64 -3.54 -19.17
C MET A 175 6.19 -4.79 -18.42
N HIS A 176 5.24 -4.65 -17.50
CA HIS A 176 4.64 -5.79 -16.78
C HIS A 176 4.01 -6.79 -17.74
N SER A 177 3.28 -6.31 -18.74
CA SER A 177 2.66 -7.19 -19.72
C SER A 177 3.66 -7.94 -20.58
N ASP A 178 4.80 -7.31 -20.89
CA ASP A 178 5.91 -7.88 -21.65
C ASP A 178 6.80 -8.81 -20.79
N GLY A 179 6.46 -9.03 -19.51
CA GLY A 179 7.24 -9.85 -18.59
C GLY A 179 8.57 -9.22 -18.17
N ARG A 180 8.71 -7.89 -18.33
CA ARG A 180 9.94 -7.15 -18.05
C ARG A 180 9.79 -6.34 -16.77
N ALA A 181 10.82 -6.38 -15.93
CA ALA A 181 10.88 -5.49 -14.77
C ALA A 181 11.08 -4.03 -15.22
N ALA A 182 10.20 -3.14 -14.78
CA ALA A 182 10.38 -1.71 -14.99
C ALA A 182 11.52 -1.17 -14.12
N THR A 183 12.48 -0.47 -14.74
CA THR A 183 13.67 0.05 -14.05
C THR A 183 13.36 1.33 -13.27
N GLY A 184 13.39 1.26 -11.93
CA GLY A 184 13.51 2.39 -11.00
C GLY A 184 12.34 3.39 -10.94
N SER A 185 12.31 4.21 -9.90
CA SER A 185 11.31 5.27 -9.64
C SER A 185 11.41 6.49 -10.57
N PHE A 186 12.22 6.42 -11.62
CA PHE A 186 12.69 7.57 -12.42
C PHE A 186 13.43 8.65 -11.60
N GLY A 187 13.85 8.35 -10.37
CA GLY A 187 14.72 9.21 -9.56
C GLY A 187 14.27 10.67 -9.45
N GLU A 188 15.19 11.61 -9.66
CA GLU A 188 14.93 13.07 -9.67
C GLU A 188 14.55 13.61 -11.06
N LEU A 189 14.31 12.73 -12.05
CA LEU A 189 14.05 13.18 -13.42
C LEU A 189 12.75 14.02 -13.47
N PRO A 190 12.76 15.16 -14.20
CA PRO A 190 11.58 15.98 -14.40
C PRO A 190 10.58 15.28 -15.35
N LEU A 191 9.35 15.79 -15.35
CA LEU A 191 8.23 15.21 -16.09
C LEU A 191 8.53 14.97 -17.58
N GLU A 192 9.07 15.96 -18.28
CA GLU A 192 9.30 15.85 -19.73
C GLU A 192 10.34 14.76 -20.06
N GLU A 193 11.41 14.65 -19.26
CA GLU A 193 12.41 13.59 -19.44
C GLU A 193 11.81 12.20 -19.17
N VAL A 194 10.93 12.08 -18.17
CA VAL A 194 10.21 10.82 -17.91
C VAL A 194 9.31 10.45 -19.10
N ARG A 195 8.57 11.43 -19.65
CA ARG A 195 7.73 11.22 -20.85
C ARG A 195 8.55 10.75 -22.04
N GLU A 196 9.67 11.41 -22.33
CA GLU A 196 10.56 11.04 -23.43
C GLU A 196 11.13 9.63 -23.26
N ILE A 197 11.60 9.29 -22.05
CA ILE A 197 12.12 7.96 -21.74
C ILE A 197 11.03 6.89 -21.90
N CYS A 198 9.84 7.12 -21.36
CA CYS A 198 8.72 6.18 -21.46
C CYS A 198 8.29 5.99 -22.93
N ALA A 199 8.11 7.08 -23.68
CA ALA A 199 7.72 7.04 -25.09
C ALA A 199 8.77 6.30 -25.94
N SER A 200 10.06 6.60 -25.74
CA SER A 200 11.14 5.91 -26.45
C SER A 200 11.18 4.42 -26.14
N ARG A 201 11.03 4.03 -24.87
CA ARG A 201 11.13 2.62 -24.45
C ARG A 201 9.91 1.79 -24.84
N LEU A 202 8.74 2.41 -25.02
CA LEU A 202 7.54 1.73 -25.51
C LEU A 202 7.70 1.18 -26.93
N LEU A 203 8.53 1.84 -27.76
CA LEU A 203 8.82 1.41 -29.13
C LEU A 203 9.48 0.04 -29.21
N ASP A 204 10.19 -0.37 -28.16
CA ASP A 204 10.91 -1.65 -28.07
C ASP A 204 10.08 -2.79 -27.47
N LEU A 205 8.80 -2.54 -27.13
CA LEU A 205 7.92 -3.52 -26.51
C LEU A 205 7.00 -4.19 -27.53
N SER A 206 6.45 -5.35 -27.16
CA SER A 206 5.50 -6.06 -28.00
C SER A 206 4.23 -5.24 -28.30
N ALA A 207 3.50 -5.63 -29.35
CA ALA A 207 2.23 -5.01 -29.70
C ALA A 207 1.18 -5.18 -28.59
N GLU A 208 1.18 -6.32 -27.89
CA GLU A 208 0.31 -6.58 -26.74
C GLU A 208 0.64 -5.63 -25.57
N ALA A 209 1.93 -5.46 -25.24
CA ALA A 209 2.36 -4.52 -24.22
C ALA A 209 1.95 -3.07 -24.56
N ASN A 210 2.08 -2.67 -25.82
CA ASN A 210 1.63 -1.36 -26.30
C ASN A 210 0.11 -1.19 -26.26
N GLU A 211 -0.68 -2.26 -26.41
CA GLU A 211 -2.13 -2.21 -26.16
C GLU A 211 -2.42 -1.96 -24.68
N GLN A 212 -1.73 -2.65 -23.76
CA GLN A 212 -1.89 -2.43 -22.32
C GLN A 212 -1.52 -0.99 -21.92
N ALA A 213 -0.46 -0.42 -22.49
CA ALA A 213 -0.15 1.01 -22.29
C ALA A 213 -1.32 1.91 -22.70
N ARG A 214 -1.92 1.68 -23.87
CA ARG A 214 -3.06 2.50 -24.33
C ARG A 214 -4.28 2.36 -23.43
N LEU A 215 -4.59 1.15 -22.98
CA LEU A 215 -5.68 0.91 -22.03
C LEU A 215 -5.46 1.67 -20.73
N VAL A 216 -4.26 1.53 -20.14
CA VAL A 216 -3.92 2.22 -18.88
C VAL A 216 -3.87 3.74 -19.06
N ALA A 217 -3.37 4.25 -20.19
CA ALA A 217 -3.40 5.68 -20.48
C ALA A 217 -4.84 6.24 -20.46
N ASN A 218 -5.80 5.50 -21.02
CA ASN A 218 -7.21 5.89 -20.95
C ASN A 218 -7.71 5.92 -19.50
N PHE A 219 -7.42 4.91 -18.68
CA PHE A 219 -7.79 4.94 -17.26
C PHE A 219 -7.19 6.14 -16.52
N VAL A 220 -5.89 6.43 -16.74
CA VAL A 220 -5.21 7.57 -16.13
C VAL A 220 -5.89 8.89 -16.47
N VAL A 221 -6.32 9.09 -17.72
CA VAL A 221 -7.07 10.29 -18.13
C VAL A 221 -8.36 10.44 -17.32
N HIS A 222 -9.14 9.36 -17.17
CA HIS A 222 -10.39 9.39 -16.41
C HIS A 222 -10.16 9.62 -14.91
N VAL A 223 -9.17 8.93 -14.32
CA VAL A 223 -8.80 9.12 -12.92
C VAL A 223 -8.42 10.58 -12.65
N ARG A 224 -7.57 11.17 -13.50
CA ARG A 224 -7.14 12.56 -13.33
C ARG A 224 -8.29 13.55 -13.53
N ALA A 225 -9.20 13.28 -14.47
CA ALA A 225 -10.39 14.12 -14.69
C ALA A 225 -11.39 14.08 -13.51
N GLY A 226 -11.46 12.97 -12.78
CA GLY A 226 -12.30 12.81 -11.59
C GLY A 226 -11.66 13.30 -10.29
N ALA A 227 -10.44 13.82 -10.32
CA ALA A 227 -9.70 14.18 -9.12
C ALA A 227 -10.29 15.44 -8.43
N PRO A 228 -10.38 15.47 -7.09
CA PRO A 228 -10.81 16.67 -6.35
C PRO A 228 -9.97 17.91 -6.65
N ASP A 229 -10.57 19.09 -6.56
CA ASP A 229 -9.86 20.37 -6.74
C ASP A 229 -8.95 20.73 -5.57
N GLU A 230 -9.37 20.38 -4.35
CA GLU A 230 -8.65 20.67 -3.12
C GLU A 230 -7.38 19.80 -3.03
N PRO A 231 -6.17 20.38 -2.85
CA PRO A 231 -4.90 19.65 -2.92
C PRO A 231 -4.76 18.46 -1.96
N ALA A 232 -5.22 18.57 -0.73
CA ALA A 232 -5.10 17.49 0.25
C ALA A 232 -6.00 16.30 -0.10
N ALA A 233 -7.25 16.57 -0.49
CA ALA A 233 -8.20 15.59 -1.01
C ALA A 233 -7.70 14.97 -2.32
N ARG A 234 -7.06 15.76 -3.19
CA ARG A 234 -6.44 15.28 -4.43
C ARG A 234 -5.32 14.29 -4.16
N LEU A 235 -4.43 14.57 -3.21
CA LEU A 235 -3.35 13.63 -2.85
C LEU A 235 -3.94 12.31 -2.34
N ARG A 236 -4.90 12.37 -1.41
CA ARG A 236 -5.58 11.17 -0.87
C ARG A 236 -6.24 10.35 -1.97
N TYR A 237 -6.87 11.02 -2.94
CA TYR A 237 -7.46 10.38 -4.11
C TYR A 237 -6.40 9.74 -5.02
N TYR A 238 -5.28 10.41 -5.29
CA TYR A 238 -4.20 9.88 -6.12
C TYR A 238 -3.49 8.66 -5.53
N LEU A 239 -3.37 8.58 -4.20
CA LEU A 239 -2.76 7.43 -3.52
C LEU A 239 -3.52 6.10 -3.74
N LYS A 240 -4.76 6.16 -4.26
CA LYS A 240 -5.49 4.98 -4.72
C LYS A 240 -4.88 4.32 -5.97
N PHE A 241 -4.15 5.08 -6.79
CA PHE A 241 -3.81 4.68 -8.16
C PHE A 241 -2.31 4.76 -8.48
N ILE A 242 -1.48 5.05 -7.49
CA ILE A 242 -0.06 5.32 -7.68
C ILE A 242 0.76 4.33 -6.87
N ASP A 243 1.76 3.74 -7.52
CA ASP A 243 2.82 2.94 -6.90
C ASP A 243 3.49 3.69 -5.75
N THR A 244 3.12 3.34 -4.51
CA THR A 244 3.51 4.06 -3.30
C THR A 244 4.99 3.90 -3.01
N LYS A 245 5.56 2.70 -3.21
CA LYS A 245 7.00 2.47 -3.14
C LYS A 245 7.78 3.41 -4.07
N ARG A 246 7.35 3.55 -5.34
CA ARG A 246 7.98 4.52 -6.27
C ARG A 246 7.75 5.95 -5.82
N LEU A 247 6.56 6.30 -5.34
CA LEU A 247 6.25 7.64 -4.84
C LEU A 247 7.15 8.00 -3.65
N LEU A 248 7.31 7.14 -2.66
CA LEU A 248 8.18 7.36 -1.49
C LEU A 248 9.63 7.60 -1.90
N ASP A 249 10.15 6.83 -2.87
CA ASP A 249 11.51 7.01 -3.38
C ASP A 249 11.67 8.38 -4.08
N ARG A 250 10.69 8.78 -4.89
CA ARG A 250 10.68 10.12 -5.52
C ARG A 250 10.56 11.24 -4.50
N LEU A 251 9.65 11.11 -3.52
CA LEU A 251 9.43 12.10 -2.47
C LEU A 251 10.67 12.33 -1.63
N ARG A 252 11.38 11.26 -1.27
CA ARG A 252 12.66 11.35 -0.54
C ARG A 252 13.63 12.30 -1.23
N ASN A 253 13.72 12.22 -2.55
CA ASN A 253 14.62 13.06 -3.34
C ASN A 253 14.04 14.48 -3.54
N ALA A 254 12.77 14.58 -3.95
CA ALA A 254 12.09 15.85 -4.23
C ALA A 254 11.97 16.77 -2.99
N LEU A 255 11.94 16.18 -1.79
CA LEU A 255 11.87 16.86 -0.50
C LEU A 255 13.22 16.93 0.21
N ARG A 256 14.30 16.42 -0.40
CA ARG A 256 15.67 16.45 0.13
C ARG A 256 15.80 15.82 1.53
N LEU A 257 15.12 14.70 1.74
CA LEU A 257 15.12 13.98 3.01
C LEU A 257 16.44 13.20 3.22
N THR A 258 16.87 13.07 4.47
CA THR A 258 18.04 12.26 4.84
C THR A 258 17.76 10.76 4.60
N THR A 259 18.80 10.00 4.29
CA THR A 259 18.72 8.54 4.09
C THR A 259 18.87 7.76 5.39
N HIS A 260 19.14 8.44 6.51
CA HIS A 260 19.36 7.81 7.82
C HIS A 260 18.06 7.43 8.54
N HIS A 261 16.93 8.01 8.13
CA HIS A 261 15.63 7.71 8.71
C HIS A 261 14.83 6.80 7.80
N ASN A 262 14.30 5.72 8.36
CA ASN A 262 13.30 4.91 7.67
C ASN A 262 12.00 5.73 7.58
N SER A 263 11.63 6.13 6.36
CA SER A 263 10.44 6.95 6.10
C SER A 263 9.18 6.35 6.73
N HIS A 264 9.03 5.03 6.67
CA HIS A 264 7.89 4.33 7.28
C HIS A 264 7.86 4.54 8.80
N GLN A 265 9.00 4.39 9.48
CA GLN A 265 9.10 4.59 10.92
C GLN A 265 8.80 6.02 11.35
N MET A 266 9.29 7.01 10.59
CA MET A 266 9.03 8.42 10.90
C MET A 266 7.57 8.80 10.70
N LEU A 267 6.98 8.44 9.55
CA LEU A 267 5.57 8.73 9.25
C LEU A 267 4.63 8.01 10.23
N ALA A 268 4.89 6.74 10.52
CA ALA A 268 4.14 5.98 11.53
C ALA A 268 4.27 6.59 12.93
N GLY A 269 5.47 7.09 13.28
CA GLY A 269 5.70 7.82 14.52
C GLY A 269 4.83 9.06 14.65
N PHE A 270 4.70 9.85 13.57
CA PHE A 270 3.82 11.02 13.56
C PHE A 270 2.33 10.62 13.64
N MET A 271 1.89 9.59 12.93
CA MET A 271 0.52 9.07 13.06
C MET A 271 0.22 8.65 14.50
N ARG A 272 1.14 7.92 15.14
CA ARG A 272 0.99 7.50 16.54
C ARG A 272 0.90 8.68 17.51
N GLN A 273 1.74 9.70 17.32
CA GLN A 273 1.69 10.92 18.14
C GLN A 273 0.37 11.69 17.95
N GLY A 274 -0.16 11.70 16.72
CA GLY A 274 -1.43 12.32 16.37
C GLY A 274 -2.66 11.45 16.65
N ALA A 275 -2.51 10.26 17.25
CA ALA A 275 -3.57 9.27 17.43
C ALA A 275 -4.40 9.03 16.14
N THR A 276 -3.73 9.03 15.01
CA THR A 276 -4.34 8.87 13.68
C THR A 276 -4.24 7.41 13.24
N GLU A 277 -5.37 6.86 12.79
CA GLU A 277 -5.48 5.47 12.33
C GLU A 277 -6.05 5.45 10.90
N PRO A 278 -5.73 4.44 10.07
CA PRO A 278 -6.37 4.24 8.78
C PRO A 278 -7.86 3.88 8.92
N GLU A 279 -8.74 4.83 8.60
CA GLU A 279 -10.20 4.66 8.77
C GLU A 279 -10.79 3.52 7.94
N GLU A 280 -10.27 3.29 6.73
CA GLU A 280 -10.63 2.15 5.89
C GLU A 280 -10.38 0.84 6.62
N LEU A 281 -9.13 0.59 7.02
CA LEU A 281 -8.71 -0.65 7.67
C LEU A 281 -9.42 -0.85 9.02
N LYS A 282 -9.61 0.23 9.78
CA LYS A 282 -10.38 0.22 11.04
C LYS A 282 -11.82 -0.24 10.83
N ARG A 283 -12.48 0.25 9.77
CA ARG A 283 -13.85 -0.13 9.43
C ARG A 283 -13.93 -1.62 9.10
N HIS A 284 -12.95 -2.14 8.35
CA HIS A 284 -12.88 -3.57 8.04
C HIS A 284 -12.66 -4.42 9.29
N LEU A 285 -11.71 -4.07 10.15
CA LEU A 285 -11.49 -4.78 11.42
C LEU A 285 -12.74 -4.75 12.32
N THR A 286 -13.45 -3.63 12.35
CA THR A 286 -14.69 -3.50 13.13
C THR A 286 -15.79 -4.41 12.60
N HIS A 287 -15.97 -4.46 11.27
CA HIS A 287 -16.92 -5.39 10.64
C HIS A 287 -16.56 -6.86 10.89
N LEU A 288 -15.27 -7.20 10.88
CA LEU A 288 -14.82 -8.56 11.19
C LEU A 288 -15.10 -8.96 12.65
N ILE A 289 -14.97 -8.03 13.60
CA ILE A 289 -15.35 -8.29 15.00
C ILE A 289 -16.83 -8.64 15.10
N GLU A 290 -17.71 -7.90 14.41
CA GLU A 290 -19.15 -8.18 14.42
C GLU A 290 -19.44 -9.56 13.83
N ARG A 291 -18.73 -9.93 12.76
CA ARG A 291 -18.88 -11.21 12.08
C ARG A 291 -18.45 -12.39 12.95
N VAL A 292 -17.34 -12.27 13.67
CA VAL A 292 -16.81 -13.37 14.50
C VAL A 292 -17.39 -13.39 15.91
N GLY A 293 -17.75 -12.23 16.48
CA GLY A 293 -18.36 -12.13 17.81
C GLY A 293 -19.84 -12.51 17.86
N SER A 294 -20.47 -12.73 16.71
CA SER A 294 -21.86 -13.19 16.59
C SER A 294 -21.98 -14.71 16.34
N ALA A 295 -20.86 -15.43 16.32
CA ALA A 295 -20.77 -16.88 16.19
C ALA A 295 -20.48 -17.53 17.56
#